data_AF-A0A7C7YRM3-F1
#
_entry.id   AF-A0A7C7YRM3-F1
#
_cell.length_a   1.000
_cell.length_b   1.000
_cell.length_c   1.000
_cell.angle_alpha   90.00
_cell.angle_beta   90.00
_cell.angle_gamma   90.00
#
_symmetry.space_group_name_H-M   'P 1'
#
loop_
_entity.id
_entity.type
_entity.pdbx_description
1 polymer ?
#
loop_
_entity_poly.entity_id
_entity_poly.type
_entity_poly.pdbx_seq_one_letter_code
_entity_poly.pdbx_strand_id
1 'polypeptide(L)'
;MAIFLQSESFDRRRGSPKLLKLFPRSPSSSDAQHWALWELDSRNRLAASDGFQEALELCTTEPILAEVLDQDWGQGPDQKADRSWWLSDDQSLKVCWIEENRQSGAMLLLQMQTNRSDAQQSISREELVSQLMMLLLPRFLHQLKNHYSVVQNSEEIRQMAMLSADTAMIERCHELGLKGIQRSAALLDSIVSLHGMEFDSIWQAYLSRFRAAKIVLEIDGEVPTGDLWIAAIVISLEFARPQLPPESALKISCKKNVVQVRVEGLESINLPPVQAGFFEGCFKFKTEGVGWVITRREGESS
;
A
#
# COMPACT_ATOMS: atom_id res chain seq x y z
N MET A 1 -14.19 -6.77 -26.68
CA MET A 1 -13.82 -6.15 -27.96
C MET A 1 -13.49 -7.29 -28.93
N ALA A 2 -14.34 -7.56 -29.93
CA ALA A 2 -14.12 -8.66 -30.87
C ALA A 2 -13.10 -8.28 -31.94
N ILE A 3 -12.04 -9.09 -32.09
CA ILE A 3 -11.01 -8.90 -33.13
C ILE A 3 -11.46 -9.70 -34.36
N PHE A 4 -11.85 -9.02 -35.44
CA PHE A 4 -12.19 -9.66 -36.71
C PHE A 4 -10.96 -9.78 -37.61
N LEU A 5 -10.72 -10.99 -38.15
CA LEU A 5 -9.71 -11.29 -39.16
C LEU A 5 -10.30 -11.07 -40.56
N GLN A 6 -9.73 -10.14 -41.34
CA GLN A 6 -10.00 -10.06 -42.79
C GLN A 6 -9.01 -10.94 -43.55
N SER A 7 -9.53 -11.88 -44.36
CA SER A 7 -8.73 -12.67 -45.30
C SER A 7 -8.70 -11.99 -46.66
N GLU A 8 -7.51 -11.60 -47.15
CA GLU A 8 -7.31 -11.34 -48.58
C GLU A 8 -6.63 -12.53 -49.26
N SER A 9 -7.18 -12.88 -50.42
CA SER A 9 -6.84 -14.03 -51.27
C SER A 9 -5.42 -13.97 -51.80
N PHE A 10 -4.79 -15.14 -51.87
CA PHE A 10 -3.39 -15.35 -52.22
C PHE A 10 -3.20 -15.54 -53.73
N ASP A 11 -2.21 -14.85 -54.30
CA ASP A 11 -1.62 -15.24 -55.58
C ASP A 11 -0.47 -16.24 -55.34
N ARG A 12 -0.55 -17.39 -56.01
CA ARG A 12 0.32 -18.55 -55.79
C ARG A 12 1.61 -18.38 -56.58
N ARG A 13 2.69 -17.90 -55.97
CA ARG A 13 4.09 -18.21 -56.37
C ARG A 13 5.13 -17.51 -55.46
N ARG A 14 5.55 -18.21 -54.39
CA ARG A 14 6.88 -18.20 -53.73
C ARG A 14 6.70 -18.56 -52.26
N GLY A 15 7.39 -19.61 -51.82
CA GLY A 15 7.33 -20.13 -50.46
C GLY A 15 8.11 -19.23 -49.50
N SER A 16 7.37 -18.64 -48.56
CA SER A 16 7.86 -18.12 -47.28
C SER A 16 6.82 -18.53 -46.23
N PRO A 17 7.20 -19.05 -45.04
CA PRO A 17 6.24 -19.30 -43.97
C PRO A 17 5.62 -17.96 -43.58
N LYS A 18 4.29 -17.87 -43.72
CA LYS A 18 3.50 -16.72 -43.29
C LYS A 18 3.57 -16.65 -41.77
N LEU A 19 4.43 -15.79 -41.23
CA LEU A 19 4.11 -15.11 -39.98
C LEU A 19 2.82 -14.32 -40.26
N LEU A 20 1.70 -14.92 -39.89
CA LEU A 20 0.41 -14.25 -39.80
C LEU A 20 0.66 -12.95 -39.03
N LYS A 21 0.37 -11.82 -39.69
CA LYS A 21 0.31 -10.51 -39.05
C LYS A 21 -0.82 -10.54 -38.02
N LEU A 22 -0.55 -11.15 -36.87
CA LEU A 22 -1.26 -10.98 -35.60
C LEU A 22 -0.82 -9.64 -35.02
N PHE A 23 -0.97 -8.56 -35.78
CA PHE A 23 -0.89 -7.23 -35.21
C PHE A 23 -2.31 -6.87 -34.81
N PRO A 24 -2.64 -6.74 -33.51
CA PRO A 24 -3.75 -5.89 -33.17
C PRO A 24 -3.47 -4.54 -33.85
N ARG A 25 -4.48 -3.96 -34.52
CA ARG A 25 -4.42 -2.54 -34.86
C ARG A 25 -3.86 -1.83 -33.65
N SER A 26 -2.79 -1.05 -33.83
CA SER A 26 -2.15 -0.29 -32.76
C SER A 26 -3.24 0.25 -31.85
N PRO A 27 -3.25 -0.10 -30.56
CA PRO A 27 -4.24 0.46 -29.66
C PRO A 27 -4.09 1.97 -29.79
N SER A 28 -5.17 2.62 -30.23
CA SER A 28 -5.25 4.06 -30.31
C SER A 28 -5.39 4.60 -28.88
N SER A 29 -4.33 4.48 -28.08
CA SER A 29 -4.04 5.24 -26.86
C SER A 29 -2.59 4.97 -26.49
N SER A 30 -1.93 5.91 -25.83
CA SER A 30 -0.49 5.93 -25.55
C SER A 30 0.02 4.87 -24.55
N ASP A 31 -0.72 3.79 -24.28
CA ASP A 31 -0.54 2.94 -23.08
C ASP A 31 -0.01 1.52 -23.34
N ALA A 32 0.32 1.15 -24.58
CA ALA A 32 0.84 -0.18 -24.91
C ALA A 32 2.31 -0.13 -25.32
N GLN A 33 3.23 0.09 -24.38
CA GLN A 33 4.67 0.07 -24.68
C GLN A 33 5.34 -1.29 -24.41
N HIS A 34 4.84 -2.09 -23.47
CA HIS A 34 5.45 -3.38 -23.13
C HIS A 34 4.45 -4.55 -23.14
N TRP A 35 4.73 -5.59 -23.93
CA TRP A 35 3.92 -6.80 -24.04
C TRP A 35 4.77 -8.06 -24.32
N ALA A 36 4.25 -9.24 -24.00
CA ALA A 36 4.81 -10.53 -24.34
C ALA A 36 3.73 -11.55 -24.67
N LEU A 37 4.03 -12.45 -25.60
CA LEU A 37 3.20 -13.58 -25.97
C LEU A 37 3.83 -14.87 -25.42
N TRP A 38 3.02 -15.68 -24.74
CA TRP A 38 3.46 -16.91 -24.12
C TRP A 38 2.62 -18.09 -24.58
N GLU A 39 3.27 -19.21 -24.87
CA GLU A 39 2.61 -20.50 -25.07
C GLU A 39 2.48 -21.22 -23.73
N LEU A 40 1.26 -21.58 -23.34
CA LEU A 40 0.98 -22.18 -22.03
C LEU A 40 1.53 -23.60 -21.92
N ASP A 41 1.34 -24.41 -22.94
CA ASP A 41 1.70 -25.84 -22.91
C ASP A 41 3.21 -26.06 -22.82
N SER A 42 3.99 -25.20 -23.50
CA SER A 42 5.45 -25.31 -23.55
C SER A 42 6.17 -24.35 -22.61
N ARG A 43 5.43 -23.41 -21.99
CA ARG A 43 5.96 -22.26 -21.23
C ARG A 43 7.04 -21.49 -21.99
N ASN A 44 7.00 -21.50 -23.32
CA ASN A 44 7.93 -20.73 -24.12
C ASN A 44 7.37 -19.35 -24.44
N ARG A 45 8.22 -18.33 -24.27
CA ARG A 45 7.96 -16.99 -24.79
C ARG A 45 8.07 -17.02 -26.30
N LEU A 46 6.97 -16.74 -26.98
CA LEU A 46 6.91 -16.73 -28.44
C LEU A 46 7.37 -15.39 -29.03
N ALA A 47 7.01 -14.28 -28.36
CA ALA A 47 7.36 -12.94 -28.77
C ALA A 47 7.30 -11.98 -27.57
N ALA A 48 7.99 -10.85 -27.66
CA ALA A 48 7.84 -9.73 -26.75
C ALA A 48 8.23 -8.42 -27.41
N SER A 49 7.69 -7.30 -26.91
CA SER A 49 8.24 -5.98 -27.18
C SER A 49 9.63 -5.85 -26.56
N ASP A 50 10.45 -4.99 -27.16
CA ASP A 50 11.75 -4.62 -26.60
C ASP A 50 11.58 -4.08 -25.15
N GLY A 51 12.47 -4.53 -24.25
CA GLY A 51 12.48 -4.10 -22.85
C GLY A 51 11.35 -4.62 -21.97
N PHE A 52 10.47 -5.53 -22.43
CA PHE A 52 9.38 -6.06 -21.58
C PHE A 52 9.88 -6.70 -20.27
N GLN A 53 10.93 -7.53 -20.35
CA GLN A 53 11.48 -8.21 -19.18
C GLN A 53 12.09 -7.22 -18.19
N GLU A 54 12.85 -6.24 -18.70
CA GLU A 54 13.48 -5.18 -17.90
C GLU A 54 12.42 -4.30 -17.23
N ALA A 55 11.36 -3.93 -17.96
CA ALA A 55 10.24 -3.17 -17.42
C ALA A 55 9.50 -3.95 -16.31
N LEU A 56 9.29 -5.26 -16.51
CA LEU A 56 8.67 -6.10 -15.49
C LEU A 56 9.54 -6.18 -14.21
N GLU A 57 10.85 -6.39 -14.36
CA GLU A 57 11.81 -6.45 -13.25
C GLU A 57 12.01 -5.11 -12.54
N LEU A 58 11.85 -3.99 -13.24
CA LEU A 58 11.88 -2.65 -12.60
C LEU A 58 10.65 -2.41 -11.73
N CYS A 59 9.51 -2.98 -12.09
CA CYS A 59 8.25 -2.74 -11.41
C CYS A 59 7.97 -3.76 -10.29
N THR A 60 8.64 -4.91 -10.28
CA THR A 60 8.45 -5.91 -9.22
C THR A 60 9.77 -6.52 -8.75
N THR A 61 9.90 -6.73 -7.44
CA THR A 61 11.01 -7.45 -6.81
C THR A 61 10.77 -8.96 -6.73
N GLU A 62 9.55 -9.43 -7.04
CA GLU A 62 9.16 -10.85 -7.04
C GLU A 62 9.12 -11.42 -8.47
N PRO A 63 9.31 -12.75 -8.66
CA PRO A 63 9.20 -13.40 -9.96
C PRO A 63 7.71 -13.55 -10.38
N ILE A 64 7.01 -12.43 -10.57
CA ILE A 64 5.58 -12.39 -10.86
C ILE A 64 5.21 -13.18 -12.12
N LEU A 65 6.13 -13.25 -13.08
CA LEU A 65 5.94 -13.99 -14.33
C LEU A 65 5.72 -15.49 -14.09
N ALA A 66 6.45 -16.09 -13.13
CA ALA A 66 6.26 -17.49 -12.79
C ALA A 66 4.88 -17.71 -12.14
N GLU A 67 4.48 -16.83 -11.21
CA GLU A 67 3.17 -16.88 -10.56
C GLU A 67 2.02 -16.75 -11.57
N VAL A 68 2.18 -15.90 -12.59
CA VAL A 68 1.22 -15.71 -13.69
C VAL A 68 1.11 -16.97 -14.54
N LEU A 69 2.24 -17.56 -14.96
CA LEU A 69 2.25 -18.75 -15.82
C LEU A 69 1.84 -20.04 -15.10
N ASP A 70 1.99 -20.09 -13.77
CA ASP A 70 1.57 -21.21 -12.94
C ASP A 70 0.07 -21.19 -12.60
N GLN A 71 -0.65 -20.13 -12.94
CA GLN A 71 -2.11 -20.12 -12.78
C GLN A 71 -2.73 -21.22 -13.63
N ASP A 72 -3.78 -21.84 -13.08
CA ASP A 72 -4.68 -22.63 -13.91
C ASP A 72 -5.43 -21.66 -14.83
N TRP A 73 -5.07 -21.65 -16.12
CA TRP A 73 -5.72 -20.79 -17.11
C TRP A 73 -6.92 -21.47 -17.79
N GLY A 74 -7.11 -22.77 -17.59
CA GLY A 74 -8.06 -23.58 -18.35
C GLY A 74 -7.56 -23.89 -19.77
N GLN A 75 -8.44 -24.46 -20.61
CA GLN A 75 -8.11 -24.89 -21.98
C GLN A 75 -8.55 -23.89 -23.07
N GLY A 76 -8.93 -22.67 -22.71
CA GLY A 76 -9.29 -21.67 -23.71
C GLY A 76 -9.98 -20.41 -23.18
N PRO A 77 -10.22 -19.44 -24.07
CA PRO A 77 -10.77 -18.11 -23.76
C PRO A 77 -12.15 -18.15 -23.11
N ASP A 78 -12.96 -19.17 -23.41
CA ASP A 78 -14.31 -19.33 -22.86
C ASP A 78 -14.32 -19.84 -21.41
N GLN A 79 -13.18 -20.29 -20.88
CA GLN A 79 -13.11 -20.92 -19.57
C GLN A 79 -12.67 -19.98 -18.45
N LYS A 80 -11.87 -18.93 -18.73
CA LYS A 80 -11.44 -17.94 -17.74
C LYS A 80 -11.33 -16.54 -18.33
N ALA A 81 -11.88 -15.57 -17.60
CA ALA A 81 -11.78 -14.15 -17.91
C ALA A 81 -10.32 -13.64 -17.85
N ASP A 82 -10.05 -12.56 -18.58
CA ASP A 82 -8.82 -11.76 -18.44
C ASP A 82 -8.51 -11.51 -16.96
N ARG A 83 -7.22 -11.55 -16.59
CA ARG A 83 -6.76 -11.26 -15.23
C ARG A 83 -5.70 -10.17 -15.24
N SER A 84 -5.58 -9.45 -14.13
CA SER A 84 -4.56 -8.42 -13.97
C SER A 84 -3.80 -8.59 -12.67
N TRP A 85 -2.49 -8.33 -12.71
CA TRP A 85 -1.61 -8.29 -11.54
C TRP A 85 -1.05 -6.89 -11.37
N TRP A 86 -1.12 -6.33 -10.18
CA TRP A 86 -0.48 -5.05 -9.90
C TRP A 86 1.04 -5.21 -9.84
N LEU A 87 1.74 -4.36 -10.55
CA LEU A 87 3.20 -4.27 -10.51
C LEU A 87 3.62 -3.10 -9.62
N SER A 88 3.01 -1.93 -9.83
CA SER A 88 3.20 -0.70 -9.06
C SER A 88 1.85 0.00 -8.81
N ASP A 89 1.84 1.19 -8.20
CA ASP A 89 0.60 1.98 -8.01
C ASP A 89 -0.04 2.44 -9.32
N ASP A 90 0.72 2.51 -10.41
CA ASP A 90 0.27 3.01 -11.71
C ASP A 90 0.37 1.97 -12.84
N GLN A 91 0.90 0.78 -12.57
CA GLN A 91 1.08 -0.25 -13.58
C GLN A 91 0.52 -1.60 -13.15
N SER A 92 -0.16 -2.26 -14.08
CA SER A 92 -0.54 -3.66 -13.95
C SER A 92 -0.03 -4.47 -15.13
N LEU A 93 0.16 -5.77 -14.90
CA LEU A 93 0.30 -6.77 -15.93
C LEU A 93 -1.08 -7.36 -16.20
N LYS A 94 -1.72 -6.94 -17.30
CA LYS A 94 -2.94 -7.57 -17.80
C LYS A 94 -2.58 -8.81 -18.60
N VAL A 95 -3.31 -9.89 -18.38
CA VAL A 95 -3.12 -11.17 -19.06
C VAL A 95 -4.43 -11.59 -19.70
N CYS A 96 -4.41 -11.71 -21.01
CA CYS A 96 -5.56 -12.05 -21.82
C CYS A 96 -5.31 -13.32 -22.62
N TRP A 97 -6.35 -14.10 -22.86
CA TRP A 97 -6.31 -15.16 -23.84
C TRP A 97 -6.23 -14.60 -25.26
N ILE A 98 -5.44 -15.23 -26.12
CA ILE A 98 -5.53 -15.01 -27.56
C ILE A 98 -6.21 -16.22 -28.21
N GLU A 99 -7.30 -15.97 -28.94
CA GLU A 99 -8.01 -16.99 -29.71
C GLU A 99 -7.13 -17.57 -30.84
N GLU A 100 -7.20 -18.89 -30.94
CA GLU A 100 -6.36 -19.71 -31.78
C GLU A 100 -6.66 -19.53 -33.28
N ASN A 101 -5.61 -19.31 -34.07
CA ASN A 101 -5.59 -19.78 -35.45
C ASN A 101 -5.10 -21.23 -35.38
N ARG A 102 -5.88 -22.19 -35.91
CA ARG A 102 -5.89 -23.67 -35.72
C ARG A 102 -4.56 -24.50 -35.77
N GLN A 103 -3.39 -23.92 -35.51
CA GLN A 103 -2.07 -24.56 -35.63
C GLN A 103 -1.10 -24.22 -34.49
N SER A 104 -1.47 -23.40 -33.51
CA SER A 104 -0.56 -22.96 -32.42
C SER A 104 -1.34 -23.03 -31.12
N GLY A 105 -0.83 -23.73 -30.10
CA GLY A 105 -1.57 -24.10 -28.89
C GLY A 105 -2.07 -22.92 -28.03
N ALA A 106 -2.49 -23.21 -26.80
CA ALA A 106 -3.01 -22.21 -25.87
C ALA A 106 -2.03 -21.06 -25.63
N MET A 107 -2.45 -19.82 -25.93
CA MET A 107 -1.60 -18.63 -25.87
C MET A 107 -2.16 -17.54 -24.95
N LEU A 108 -1.26 -16.91 -24.21
CA LEU A 108 -1.53 -15.73 -23.38
C LEU A 108 -0.80 -14.51 -23.91
N LEU A 109 -1.50 -13.39 -23.95
CA LEU A 109 -0.94 -12.06 -24.09
C LEU A 109 -0.75 -11.45 -22.70
N LEU A 110 0.49 -11.23 -22.33
CA LEU A 110 0.87 -10.44 -21.17
C LEU A 110 1.12 -9.02 -21.65
N GLN A 111 0.42 -8.04 -21.09
CA GLN A 111 0.55 -6.65 -21.46
C GLN A 111 0.70 -5.81 -20.20
N MET A 112 1.81 -5.09 -20.09
CA MET A 112 1.92 -4.05 -19.09
C MET A 112 1.01 -2.91 -19.51
N GLN A 113 0.12 -2.53 -18.62
CA GLN A 113 -0.81 -1.45 -18.80
C GLN A 113 -0.53 -0.42 -17.73
N THR A 114 -0.32 0.83 -18.16
CA THR A 114 -0.51 1.94 -17.26
C THR A 114 -1.98 1.95 -16.88
N ASN A 115 -2.31 1.83 -15.61
CA ASN A 115 -3.68 1.88 -15.11
C ASN A 115 -4.19 3.32 -15.11
N ARG A 116 -3.99 4.03 -16.22
CA ARG A 116 -4.68 5.27 -16.55
C ARG A 116 -6.09 4.90 -16.98
N SER A 117 -6.91 4.51 -16.00
CA SER A 117 -8.34 4.74 -16.12
C SER A 117 -8.51 6.25 -16.29
N ASP A 118 -9.05 6.68 -17.43
CA ASP A 118 -9.68 7.99 -17.53
C ASP A 118 -10.58 8.16 -16.29
N ALA A 119 -10.20 9.10 -15.41
CA ALA A 119 -10.82 9.45 -14.12
C ALA A 119 -10.32 8.81 -12.79
N GLN A 120 -9.12 8.22 -12.71
CA GLN A 120 -8.47 8.02 -11.40
C GLN A 120 -7.05 8.59 -11.42
N GLN A 121 -6.89 9.77 -10.82
CA GLN A 121 -5.59 10.42 -10.64
C GLN A 121 -4.69 9.45 -9.86
N SER A 122 -3.56 9.05 -10.46
CA SER A 122 -2.47 8.44 -9.71
C SER A 122 -2.11 9.38 -8.57
N ILE A 123 -2.41 8.98 -7.33
CA ILE A 123 -2.11 9.79 -6.14
C ILE A 123 -0.60 9.94 -6.07
N SER A 124 -0.10 11.17 -6.19
CA SER A 124 1.33 11.40 -6.01
C SER A 124 1.73 11.23 -4.54
N ARG A 125 2.99 10.92 -4.27
CA ARG A 125 3.51 10.87 -2.89
C ARG A 125 3.24 12.19 -2.15
N GLU A 126 3.45 13.32 -2.80
CA GLU A 126 3.22 14.64 -2.22
C GLU A 126 1.75 14.85 -1.86
N GLU A 127 0.84 14.44 -2.74
CA GLU A 127 -0.60 14.49 -2.48
C GLU A 127 -0.96 13.59 -1.29
N LEU A 128 -0.48 12.34 -1.28
CA LEU A 128 -0.73 11.40 -0.18
C LEU A 128 -0.21 11.93 1.16
N VAL A 129 1.03 12.43 1.19
CA VAL A 129 1.63 13.02 2.39
C VAL A 129 0.82 14.24 2.84
N SER A 130 0.40 15.11 1.90
CA SER A 130 -0.46 16.25 2.21
C SER A 130 -1.79 15.83 2.84
N GLN A 131 -2.47 14.85 2.25
CA GLN A 131 -3.75 14.32 2.76
C GLN A 131 -3.58 13.64 4.13
N LEU A 132 -2.52 12.85 4.30
CA LEU A 132 -2.18 12.21 5.56
C LEU A 132 -1.90 13.27 6.64
N MET A 133 -1.14 14.30 6.30
CA MET A 133 -0.86 15.39 7.23
C MET A 133 -2.11 16.19 7.58
N MET A 134 -2.98 16.51 6.62
CA MET A 134 -4.25 17.18 6.93
C MET A 134 -5.12 16.38 7.90
N LEU A 135 -5.14 15.05 7.76
CA LEU A 135 -5.88 14.16 8.67
C LEU A 135 -5.27 14.13 10.08
N LEU A 136 -3.94 14.10 10.19
CA LEU A 136 -3.24 13.84 11.45
C LEU A 136 -2.80 15.11 12.20
N LEU A 137 -2.61 16.23 11.49
CA LEU A 137 -2.09 17.49 12.05
C LEU A 137 -2.88 17.98 13.26
N PRO A 138 -4.24 17.97 13.30
CA PRO A 138 -4.98 18.38 14.48
C PRO A 138 -4.63 17.54 15.72
N ARG A 139 -4.41 16.23 15.54
CA ARG A 139 -4.03 15.31 16.62
C ARG A 139 -2.60 15.57 17.08
N PHE A 140 -1.68 15.78 16.15
CA PHE A 140 -0.29 16.14 16.46
C PHE A 140 -0.19 17.45 17.24
N LEU A 141 -0.91 18.49 16.81
CA LEU A 141 -0.95 19.76 17.52
C LEU A 141 -1.55 19.61 18.92
N HIS A 142 -2.62 18.82 19.06
CA HIS A 142 -3.21 18.52 20.37
C HIS A 142 -2.24 17.77 21.29
N GLN A 143 -1.53 16.76 20.77
CA GLN A 143 -0.51 16.03 21.53
C GLN A 143 0.65 16.94 21.95
N LEU A 144 1.17 17.78 21.05
CA LEU A 144 2.21 18.77 21.35
C LEU A 144 1.76 19.74 22.44
N LYS A 145 0.54 20.27 22.33
CA LYS A 145 -0.04 21.16 23.35
C LYS A 145 -0.09 20.47 24.71
N ASN A 146 -0.54 19.22 24.76
CA ASN A 146 -0.59 18.46 26.02
C ASN A 146 0.80 18.22 26.61
N HIS A 147 1.78 17.88 25.78
CA HIS A 147 3.16 17.70 26.23
C HIS A 147 3.77 19.00 26.74
N TYR A 148 3.52 20.12 26.05
CA TYR A 148 3.91 21.45 26.50
C TYR A 148 3.27 21.83 27.84
N SER A 149 1.98 21.58 28.03
CA SER A 149 1.30 21.83 29.32
C SER A 149 1.89 21.00 30.45
N VAL A 150 2.31 19.75 30.21
CA VAL A 150 3.01 18.95 31.22
C VAL A 150 4.33 19.61 31.61
N VAL A 151 5.11 20.11 30.65
CA VAL A 151 6.38 20.80 30.92
C VAL A 151 6.13 22.07 31.73
N GLN A 152 5.21 22.92 31.28
CA GLN A 152 4.89 24.18 31.94
C GLN A 152 4.40 23.96 33.38
N ASN A 153 3.41 23.09 33.58
CA ASN A 153 2.86 22.80 34.90
C ASN A 153 3.92 22.19 35.83
N SER A 154 4.80 21.33 35.29
CA SER A 154 5.87 20.74 36.08
C SER A 154 6.85 21.80 36.57
N GLU A 155 7.20 22.78 35.74
CA GLU A 155 8.10 23.87 36.12
C GLU A 155 7.45 24.83 37.13
N GLU A 156 6.19 25.22 36.92
CA GLU A 156 5.45 26.07 37.86
C GLU A 156 5.37 25.43 39.27
N ILE A 157 5.02 24.14 39.32
CA ILE A 157 4.95 23.40 40.59
C ILE A 157 6.36 23.21 41.19
N ARG A 158 7.39 22.98 40.36
CA ARG A 158 8.78 22.86 40.83
C ARG A 158 9.25 24.14 41.52
N GLN A 159 8.92 25.31 40.97
CA GLN A 159 9.27 26.60 41.57
C GLN A 159 8.61 26.79 42.95
N MET A 160 7.35 26.40 43.09
CA MET A 160 6.66 26.43 44.38
C MET A 160 7.29 25.45 45.39
N ALA A 161 7.64 24.23 44.96
CA ALA A 161 8.31 23.24 45.80
C ALA A 161 9.72 23.67 46.25
N MET A 162 10.43 24.44 45.41
CA MET A 162 11.72 25.05 45.77
C MET A 162 11.58 26.06 46.91
N LEU A 163 10.48 26.83 46.95
CA LEU A 163 10.22 27.78 48.03
C LEU A 163 9.93 27.08 49.37
N SER A 164 9.31 25.89 49.31
CA SER A 164 9.00 25.08 50.49
C SER A 164 10.10 24.04 50.84
N ALA A 165 11.21 24.02 50.10
CA ALA A 165 12.29 23.03 50.22
C ALA A 165 11.81 21.56 50.17
N ASP A 166 10.76 21.26 49.40
CA ASP A 166 10.24 19.91 49.22
C ASP A 166 11.03 19.18 48.11
N THR A 167 12.10 18.49 48.52
CA THR A 167 13.03 17.82 47.60
C THR A 167 12.37 16.72 46.78
N ALA A 168 11.44 15.95 47.37
CA ALA A 168 10.74 14.87 46.67
C ALA A 168 9.85 15.42 45.54
N MET A 169 9.16 16.54 45.80
CA MET A 169 8.34 17.19 44.79
C MET A 169 9.18 17.83 43.68
N ILE A 170 10.33 18.42 44.02
CA ILE A 170 11.27 18.99 43.04
C ILE A 170 11.74 17.91 42.04
N GLU A 171 12.19 16.76 42.56
CA GLU A 171 12.65 15.64 41.73
C GLU A 171 11.53 15.10 40.83
N ARG A 172 10.34 14.90 41.40
CA ARG A 172 9.17 14.42 40.65
C ARG A 172 8.78 15.38 39.52
N CYS A 173 8.75 16.68 39.78
CA CYS A 173 8.46 17.68 38.76
C CYS A 173 9.54 17.72 37.67
N HIS A 174 10.82 17.59 38.03
CA HIS A 174 11.90 17.52 37.05
C HIS A 174 11.72 16.32 36.11
N GLU A 175 11.43 15.12 36.64
CA GLU A 175 11.18 13.93 35.83
C GLU A 175 9.96 14.09 34.90
N LEU A 176 8.87 14.68 35.39
CA LEU A 176 7.67 14.91 34.59
C LEU A 176 7.92 15.91 33.46
N GLY A 177 8.64 16.99 33.75
CA GLY A 177 9.07 17.97 32.74
C GLY A 177 9.94 17.31 31.65
N LEU A 178 10.94 16.51 32.05
CA LEU A 178 11.79 15.80 31.11
C LEU A 178 11.00 14.83 30.22
N LYS A 179 10.06 14.07 30.81
CA LYS A 179 9.15 13.19 30.06
C LYS A 179 8.29 13.98 29.06
N GLY A 180 7.85 15.18 29.43
CA GLY A 180 7.13 16.09 28.52
C GLY A 180 7.97 16.46 27.28
N ILE A 181 9.22 16.87 27.50
CA ILE A 181 10.16 17.21 26.41
C ILE A 181 10.43 16.00 25.51
N GLN A 182 10.75 14.85 26.09
CA GLN A 182 11.03 13.61 25.35
C GLN A 182 9.84 13.18 24.47
N ARG A 183 8.62 13.29 25.00
CA ARG A 183 7.40 12.98 24.25
C ARG A 183 7.16 13.95 23.09
N SER A 184 7.46 15.23 23.27
CA SER A 184 7.41 16.22 22.19
C SER A 184 8.44 15.91 21.10
N ALA A 185 9.68 15.59 21.47
CA ALA A 185 10.73 15.24 20.51
C ALA A 185 10.34 14.00 19.68
N ALA A 186 9.91 12.92 20.34
CA ALA A 186 9.50 11.69 19.64
C ALA A 186 8.31 11.93 18.69
N LEU A 187 7.39 12.82 19.06
CA LEU A 187 6.28 13.22 18.20
C LEU A 187 6.75 13.97 16.95
N LEU A 188 7.69 14.91 17.11
CA LEU A 188 8.28 15.65 15.99
C LEU A 188 9.04 14.70 15.05
N ASP A 189 9.80 13.74 15.59
CA ASP A 189 10.49 12.72 14.79
C ASP A 189 9.50 11.90 13.95
N SER A 190 8.35 11.53 14.52
CA SER A 190 7.29 10.87 13.75
C SER A 190 6.77 11.74 12.61
N ILE A 191 6.54 13.03 12.84
CA ILE A 191 6.06 13.96 11.80
C ILE A 191 7.08 14.08 10.67
N VAL A 192 8.37 14.23 11.00
CA VAL A 192 9.45 14.33 10.02
C VAL A 192 9.58 13.05 9.19
N SER A 193 9.46 11.88 9.83
CA SER A 193 9.56 10.58 9.14
C SER A 193 8.47 10.37 8.07
N LEU A 194 7.32 11.03 8.19
CA LEU A 194 6.23 10.91 7.20
C LEU A 194 6.57 11.54 5.85
N HIS A 195 7.54 12.46 5.77
CA HIS A 195 7.88 13.11 4.50
C HIS A 195 8.51 12.14 3.49
N GLY A 196 9.35 11.22 3.97
CA GLY A 196 10.02 10.23 3.12
C GLY A 196 9.15 9.02 2.76
N MET A 197 8.05 8.80 3.51
CA MET A 197 7.23 7.57 3.42
C MET A 197 8.08 6.28 3.52
N GLU A 198 9.20 6.33 4.22
CA GLU A 198 10.06 5.16 4.44
C GLU A 198 9.57 4.39 5.66
N PHE A 199 9.11 3.15 5.43
CA PHE A 199 8.46 2.36 6.46
C PHE A 199 9.34 2.17 7.70
N ASP A 200 10.62 1.82 7.54
CA ASP A 200 11.51 1.55 8.68
C ASP A 200 11.70 2.78 9.56
N SER A 201 11.90 3.94 8.96
CA SER A 201 12.05 5.22 9.67
C SER A 201 10.79 5.56 10.47
N ILE A 202 9.63 5.45 9.82
CA ILE A 202 8.32 5.65 10.45
C ILE A 202 8.14 4.65 11.60
N TRP A 203 8.37 3.36 11.34
CA TRP A 203 8.18 2.30 12.31
C TRP A 203 9.01 2.51 13.58
N GLN A 204 10.29 2.86 13.45
CA GLN A 204 11.15 3.14 14.60
C GLN A 204 10.65 4.35 15.42
N ALA A 205 10.18 5.41 14.76
CA ALA A 205 9.61 6.58 15.45
C ALA A 205 8.36 6.20 16.26
N TYR A 206 7.47 5.38 15.69
CA TYR A 206 6.28 4.89 16.40
C TYR A 206 6.61 3.89 17.50
N LEU A 207 7.57 2.99 17.29
CA LEU A 207 8.03 2.04 18.31
C LEU A 207 8.54 2.76 19.56
N SER A 208 9.32 3.83 19.38
CA SER A 208 9.79 4.69 20.47
C SER A 208 8.61 5.34 21.23
N ARG A 209 7.62 5.89 20.51
CA ARG A 209 6.44 6.55 21.11
C ARG A 209 5.55 5.58 21.89
N PHE A 210 5.31 4.39 21.35
CA PHE A 210 4.51 3.37 22.02
C PHE A 210 5.23 2.82 23.26
N ARG A 211 6.55 2.58 23.17
CA ARG A 211 7.37 2.19 24.32
C ARG A 211 7.35 3.22 25.45
N ALA A 212 7.42 4.52 25.11
CA ALA A 212 7.32 5.60 26.10
C ALA A 212 5.94 5.68 26.80
N ALA A 213 4.91 5.09 26.19
CA ALA A 213 3.58 4.91 26.78
C ALA A 213 3.38 3.55 27.47
N LYS A 214 4.43 2.71 27.52
CA LYS A 214 4.38 1.31 27.98
C LYS A 214 3.38 0.45 27.21
N ILE A 215 3.22 0.72 25.91
CA ILE A 215 2.39 -0.07 25.01
C ILE A 215 3.33 -0.94 24.18
N VAL A 216 3.04 -2.23 24.08
CA VAL A 216 3.76 -3.14 23.19
C VAL A 216 3.27 -2.91 21.77
N LEU A 217 4.19 -2.69 20.83
CA LEU A 217 3.89 -2.51 19.42
C LEU A 217 4.61 -3.60 18.63
N GLU A 218 3.85 -4.41 17.91
CA GLU A 218 4.34 -5.56 17.13
C GLU A 218 3.82 -5.47 15.69
N ILE A 219 4.65 -5.91 14.76
CA ILE A 219 4.27 -6.11 13.37
C ILE A 219 4.74 -7.48 12.89
N ASP A 220 3.81 -8.25 12.33
CA ASP A 220 4.04 -9.59 11.82
C ASP A 220 3.71 -9.65 10.34
N GLY A 221 4.51 -10.42 9.59
CA GLY A 221 4.38 -10.58 8.15
C GLY A 221 5.18 -9.57 7.34
N GLU A 222 5.09 -9.70 6.02
CA GLU A 222 5.74 -8.78 5.10
C GLU A 222 4.87 -7.54 4.91
N VAL A 223 5.42 -6.37 5.25
CA VAL A 223 4.71 -5.10 5.12
C VAL A 223 4.42 -4.87 3.64
N PRO A 224 3.15 -4.62 3.25
CA PRO A 224 2.84 -4.48 1.84
C PRO A 224 3.59 -3.27 1.27
N THR A 225 4.20 -3.44 0.10
CA THR A 225 4.89 -2.37 -0.60
C THR A 225 3.92 -1.30 -1.07
N GLY A 226 4.29 -0.02 -0.92
CA GLY A 226 3.55 1.13 -1.44
C GLY A 226 3.12 2.14 -0.37
N ASP A 227 3.26 3.43 -0.69
CA ASP A 227 3.07 4.55 0.24
C ASP A 227 1.64 4.55 0.85
N LEU A 228 0.64 4.08 0.11
CA LEU A 228 -0.73 3.93 0.57
C LEU A 228 -0.84 2.97 1.76
N TRP A 229 -0.17 1.81 1.72
CA TRP A 229 -0.20 0.87 2.84
C TRP A 229 0.51 1.42 4.08
N ILE A 230 1.60 2.16 3.86
CA ILE A 230 2.28 2.90 4.92
C ILE A 230 1.34 3.94 5.54
N ALA A 231 0.61 4.70 4.73
CA ALA A 231 -0.38 5.66 5.22
C ALA A 231 -1.48 4.98 6.04
N ALA A 232 -2.00 3.83 5.60
CA ALA A 232 -3.01 3.07 6.34
C ALA A 232 -2.50 2.59 7.72
N ILE A 233 -1.25 2.15 7.79
CA ILE A 233 -0.58 1.76 9.05
C ILE A 233 -0.41 2.99 9.96
N VAL A 234 0.10 4.10 9.44
CA VAL A 234 0.30 5.35 10.20
C VAL A 234 -1.02 5.86 10.79
N ILE A 235 -2.09 5.89 9.98
CA ILE A 235 -3.44 6.23 10.44
C ILE A 235 -3.83 5.32 11.59
N SER A 236 -3.67 4.00 11.42
CA SER A 236 -4.02 3.03 12.46
C SER A 236 -3.27 3.28 13.77
N LEU A 237 -1.97 3.55 13.70
CA LEU A 237 -1.14 3.85 14.86
C LEU A 237 -1.60 5.12 15.59
N GLU A 238 -1.85 6.21 14.88
CA GLU A 238 -2.27 7.48 15.48
C GLU A 238 -3.68 7.46 16.09
N PHE A 239 -4.58 6.67 15.50
CA PHE A 239 -5.93 6.53 16.02
C PHE A 239 -6.02 5.50 17.14
N ALA A 240 -5.20 4.45 17.12
CA ALA A 240 -5.12 3.49 18.21
C ALA A 240 -4.49 4.12 19.47
N ARG A 241 -3.31 4.75 19.35
CA ARG A 241 -2.47 5.16 20.48
C ARG A 241 -3.22 5.81 21.66
N PRO A 242 -4.08 6.85 21.51
CA PRO A 242 -4.70 7.49 22.66
C PRO A 242 -5.80 6.67 23.33
N GLN A 243 -6.25 5.58 22.71
CA GLN A 243 -7.24 4.66 23.27
C GLN A 243 -6.60 3.54 24.08
N LEU A 244 -5.29 3.34 23.92
CA LEU A 244 -4.55 2.22 24.50
C LEU A 244 -4.07 2.55 25.92
N PRO A 245 -4.47 1.78 26.94
CA PRO A 245 -3.92 1.92 28.28
C PRO A 245 -2.45 1.45 28.32
N PRO A 246 -1.66 1.89 29.32
CA PRO A 246 -0.36 1.26 29.60
C PRO A 246 -0.52 -0.25 29.75
N GLU A 247 0.49 -1.02 29.33
CA GLU A 247 0.55 -2.49 29.38
C GLU A 247 -0.36 -3.22 28.38
N SER A 248 -1.08 -2.48 27.53
CA SER A 248 -1.74 -3.04 26.34
C SER A 248 -0.74 -3.39 25.22
N ALA A 249 -1.20 -4.18 24.24
CA ALA A 249 -0.46 -4.47 23.02
C ALA A 249 -1.26 -4.11 21.77
N LEU A 250 -0.59 -3.50 20.79
CA LEU A 250 -1.10 -3.28 19.44
C LEU A 250 -0.30 -4.16 18.48
N LYS A 251 -0.99 -5.09 17.82
CA LYS A 251 -0.40 -6.05 16.87
C LYS A 251 -0.91 -5.74 15.47
N ILE A 252 0.01 -5.55 14.53
CA ILE A 252 -0.29 -5.32 13.13
C ILE A 252 0.14 -6.56 12.35
N SER A 253 -0.80 -7.22 11.68
CA SER A 253 -0.50 -8.35 10.79
C SER A 253 -0.69 -7.91 9.34
N CYS A 254 0.37 -8.09 8.55
CA CYS A 254 0.43 -7.70 7.15
C CYS A 254 0.37 -8.92 6.23
N LYS A 255 -0.52 -8.86 5.22
CA LYS A 255 -0.63 -9.83 4.12
C LYS A 255 -0.74 -9.06 2.80
N LYS A 256 -0.45 -9.69 1.66
CA LYS A 256 -0.36 -9.07 0.31
C LYS A 256 -1.34 -7.90 0.07
N ASN A 257 -2.62 -8.05 0.38
CA ASN A 257 -3.65 -7.01 0.17
C ASN A 257 -4.47 -6.65 1.42
N VAL A 258 -3.97 -6.98 2.62
CA VAL A 258 -4.74 -6.83 3.85
C VAL A 258 -3.81 -6.44 5.00
N VAL A 259 -4.19 -5.40 5.74
CA VAL A 259 -3.57 -5.07 7.02
C VAL A 259 -4.60 -5.30 8.12
N GLN A 260 -4.26 -6.15 9.08
CA GLN A 260 -5.10 -6.43 10.24
C GLN A 260 -4.47 -5.80 11.48
N VAL A 261 -5.23 -4.98 12.18
CA VAL A 261 -4.86 -4.36 13.44
C VAL A 261 -5.63 -5.04 14.55
N ARG A 262 -4.92 -5.58 15.54
CA ARG A 262 -5.50 -6.20 16.74
C ARG A 262 -4.96 -5.52 17.98
N VAL A 263 -5.82 -5.43 18.99
CA VAL A 263 -5.51 -4.81 20.27
C VAL A 263 -5.77 -5.82 21.37
N GLU A 264 -4.79 -5.97 22.25
CA GLU A 264 -4.90 -6.79 23.46
C GLU A 264 -4.99 -5.90 24.70
N GLY A 265 -5.78 -6.32 25.69
CA GLY A 265 -5.98 -5.57 26.93
C GLY A 265 -7.13 -4.55 26.90
N LEU A 266 -8.01 -4.61 25.89
CA LEU A 266 -9.20 -3.78 25.76
C LEU A 266 -10.42 -4.61 25.35
N GLU A 267 -11.62 -4.14 25.74
CA GLU A 267 -12.90 -4.75 25.33
C GLU A 267 -13.39 -4.22 23.97
N SER A 268 -13.06 -2.96 23.65
CA SER A 268 -13.44 -2.32 22.39
C SER A 268 -12.45 -1.22 22.02
N ILE A 269 -12.38 -0.90 20.73
CA ILE A 269 -11.60 0.21 20.22
C ILE A 269 -12.35 0.88 19.06
N ASN A 270 -12.31 2.20 18.98
CA ASN A 270 -12.94 2.93 17.89
C ASN A 270 -12.08 2.86 16.63
N LEU A 271 -12.75 2.63 15.51
CA LEU A 271 -12.16 2.71 14.18
C LEU A 271 -11.59 4.12 13.89
N PRO A 272 -10.53 4.22 13.09
CA PRO A 272 -10.12 5.49 12.51
C PRO A 272 -11.28 6.12 11.71
N PRO A 273 -11.55 7.44 11.85
CA PRO A 273 -12.63 8.15 11.18
C PRO A 273 -12.25 8.50 9.71
N VAL A 274 -11.80 7.49 8.96
CA VAL A 274 -11.43 7.61 7.54
C VAL A 274 -12.62 7.32 6.61
N GLN A 275 -13.83 7.22 7.16
CA GLN A 275 -15.07 6.96 6.42
C GLN A 275 -15.66 8.22 5.77
N ALA A 276 -14.93 9.34 5.80
CA ALA A 276 -15.29 10.55 5.08
C ALA A 276 -14.00 11.18 4.50
N GLY A 277 -13.95 11.38 3.19
CA GLY A 277 -12.88 12.10 2.51
C GLY A 277 -11.89 11.22 1.75
N PHE A 278 -10.69 11.73 1.51
CA PHE A 278 -9.68 11.15 0.60
C PHE A 278 -9.41 9.64 0.84
N PHE A 279 -9.15 9.26 2.09
CA PHE A 279 -8.82 7.88 2.44
C PHE A 279 -10.01 6.91 2.34
N GLU A 280 -11.24 7.42 2.32
CA GLU A 280 -12.42 6.60 2.10
C GLU A 280 -12.40 5.96 0.70
N GLY A 281 -11.98 6.72 -0.32
CA GLY A 281 -11.83 6.22 -1.69
C GLY A 281 -10.69 5.22 -1.86
N CYS A 282 -9.74 5.19 -0.93
CA CYS A 282 -8.55 4.34 -1.00
C CYS A 282 -8.72 3.03 -0.21
N PHE A 283 -9.40 3.08 0.95
CA PHE A 283 -9.42 1.98 1.90
C PHE A 283 -10.82 1.70 2.46
N LYS A 284 -11.00 0.45 2.89
CA LYS A 284 -12.14 0.01 3.68
C LYS A 284 -11.63 -0.45 5.04
N PHE A 285 -11.97 0.31 6.07
CA PHE A 285 -11.70 -0.03 7.46
C PHE A 285 -12.95 -0.70 8.04
N LYS A 286 -12.82 -1.96 8.43
CA LYS A 286 -13.91 -2.76 9.00
C LYS A 286 -13.52 -3.26 10.38
N THR A 287 -14.40 -3.11 11.37
CA THR A 287 -14.18 -3.70 12.70
C THR A 287 -14.03 -5.21 12.61
N GLU A 288 -13.05 -5.75 13.34
CA GLU A 288 -12.86 -7.19 13.47
C GLU A 288 -12.26 -7.49 14.85
N GLY A 289 -13.02 -8.16 15.72
CA GLY A 289 -12.65 -8.35 17.12
C GLY A 289 -12.40 -7.01 17.82
N VAL A 290 -11.37 -6.97 18.68
CA VAL A 290 -10.87 -5.73 19.30
C VAL A 290 -9.82 -5.13 18.38
N GLY A 291 -10.28 -4.53 17.29
CA GLY A 291 -9.41 -4.04 16.22
C GLY A 291 -10.14 -3.85 14.90
N TRP A 292 -9.39 -3.84 13.81
CA TRP A 292 -9.94 -3.66 12.47
C TRP A 292 -9.08 -4.27 11.39
N VAL A 293 -9.72 -4.51 10.26
CA VAL A 293 -9.06 -4.92 9.02
C VAL A 293 -9.19 -3.81 7.99
N ILE A 294 -8.09 -3.60 7.28
CA ILE A 294 -7.92 -2.63 6.22
C ILE A 294 -7.73 -3.39 4.92
N THR A 295 -8.60 -3.14 3.96
CA THR A 295 -8.44 -3.59 2.57
C THR A 295 -8.41 -2.36 1.66
N ARG A 296 -7.71 -2.43 0.53
CA ARG A 296 -7.88 -1.42 -0.53
C ARG A 296 -9.30 -1.49 -1.08
N ARG A 297 -9.93 -0.34 -1.38
CA ARG A 297 -11.14 -0.32 -2.20
C ARG A 297 -10.69 -0.45 -3.64
N GLU A 298 -10.87 -1.63 -4.21
CA GLU A 298 -10.80 -1.81 -5.66
C GLU A 298 -11.91 -0.97 -6.31
N GLY A 299 -11.75 -0.65 -7.60
CA GLY A 299 -12.91 -0.34 -8.42
C GLY A 299 -13.86 -1.54 -8.40
N GLU A 300 -14.85 -1.53 -7.50
CA GLU A 300 -16.04 -2.38 -7.56
C GLU A 300 -16.79 -2.01 -8.85
N SER A 301 -16.27 -2.48 -9.98
CA SER A 301 -16.95 -2.49 -11.26
C SER A 301 -17.71 -3.81 -11.30
N SER A 302 -18.94 -3.78 -10.79
CA SER A 302 -19.99 -4.70 -11.24
C SER A 302 -20.30 -4.48 -12.71
#